data_AF-A0A8X7BXF8-F1
#
_entry.id   AF-A0A8X7BXF8-F1
#
_cell.length_a   1.000
_cell.length_b   1.000
_cell.length_c   1.000
_cell.angle_alpha   90.00
_cell.angle_beta   90.00
_cell.angle_gamma   90.00
#
_symmetry.space_group_name_H-M   'P 1'
#
loop_
_entity.id
_entity.type
_entity.pdbx_description
1 polymer ?
#
loop_
_entity_poly.entity_id
_entity_poly.type
_entity_poly.pdbx_seq_one_letter_code
_entity_poly.pdbx_strand_id
1 'polypeptide(L)'
;MKGSASKFKPFVSNRISEIQGNTDPMSWRHCSGKQNPADLLTRGLSSKELINSEKWWHGPAWLKDSENIWPKLEGFESMDSETVELKSSLIVNLTITHERIIDPDKYSSLLKLLRITAYIFRFVNTDGKTS
;
A
#
# COMPACT_ATOMS: atom_id res chain seq x y z
N MET A 1 9.60 9.47 3.28
CA MET A 1 9.43 8.43 2.26
C MET A 1 9.16 9.09 0.91
N LYS A 2 10.19 9.25 0.07
CA LYS A 2 10.04 9.80 -1.29
C LYS A 2 9.85 8.69 -2.36
N GLY A 3 9.85 7.42 -1.94
CA GLY A 3 9.69 6.26 -2.82
C GLY A 3 8.22 5.90 -3.09
N SER A 4 8.02 5.00 -4.07
CA SER A 4 6.69 4.53 -4.49
C SER A 4 5.93 3.80 -3.37
N ALA A 5 4.68 4.20 -3.14
CA ALA A 5 3.77 3.58 -2.18
C ALA A 5 3.44 2.11 -2.50
N SER A 6 3.55 1.68 -3.76
CA SER A 6 3.19 0.32 -4.20
C SER A 6 4.07 -0.80 -3.63
N LYS A 7 5.22 -0.44 -3.05
CA LYS A 7 6.17 -1.40 -2.46
C LYS A 7 5.70 -1.94 -1.09
N PHE A 8 4.76 -1.27 -0.44
CA PHE A 8 4.34 -1.56 0.92
C PHE A 8 3.03 -2.37 0.96
N LYS A 9 2.75 -3.02 2.11
CA LYS A 9 1.45 -3.67 2.37
C LYS A 9 0.28 -2.68 2.22
N PRO A 10 -0.95 -3.14 1.93
CA PRO A 10 -2.08 -2.27 1.61
C PRO A 10 -2.32 -1.13 2.61
N PHE A 11 -2.26 -1.39 3.92
CA PHE A 11 -2.44 -0.37 4.95
C PHE A 11 -1.41 0.77 4.85
N VAL A 12 -0.13 0.42 4.75
CA VAL A 12 0.96 1.39 4.63
C VAL A 12 0.92 2.08 3.27
N SER A 13 0.64 1.34 2.20
CA SER A 13 0.54 1.85 0.82
C SER A 13 -0.55 2.91 0.69
N ASN A 14 -1.73 2.66 1.26
CA ASN A 14 -2.85 3.61 1.23
C ASN A 14 -2.50 4.91 1.94
N ARG A 15 -1.87 4.84 3.12
CA ARG A 15 -1.44 6.04 3.88
C ARG A 15 -0.34 6.82 3.17
N ILE A 16 0.65 6.14 2.60
CA ILE A 16 1.70 6.82 1.81
C ILE A 16 1.06 7.52 0.63
N SER A 17 0.14 6.86 -0.09
CA SER A 17 -0.55 7.44 -1.25
C SER A 17 -1.38 8.67 -0.86
N GLU A 18 -2.10 8.61 0.26
CA GLU A 18 -2.87 9.74 0.78
C GLU A 18 -1.95 10.94 1.11
N ILE A 19 -0.85 10.71 1.83
CA ILE A 19 0.08 11.78 2.23
C ILE A 19 0.77 12.39 0.99
N GLN A 20 1.21 11.55 0.04
CA GLN A 20 1.83 12.00 -1.22
C GLN A 20 0.82 12.67 -2.16
N GLY A 21 -0.47 12.33 -2.06
CA GLY A 21 -1.54 12.99 -2.81
C GLY A 21 -1.89 14.38 -2.26
N ASN A 22 -1.73 14.58 -0.95
CA ASN A 22 -2.05 15.85 -0.28
C ASN A 22 -0.86 16.80 -0.15
N THR A 23 0.38 16.32 -0.32
CA THR A 23 1.59 17.13 -0.15
C THR A 23 2.66 16.72 -1.13
N ASP A 24 3.49 17.67 -1.57
CA ASP A 24 4.62 17.39 -2.47
C ASP A 24 5.79 16.73 -1.71
N PRO A 25 6.15 15.47 -2.03
CA PRO A 25 7.28 14.79 -1.39
C PRO A 25 8.63 15.48 -1.62
N MET A 26 8.76 16.26 -2.70
CA MET A 26 9.99 17.00 -2.99
C MET A 26 10.20 18.18 -2.03
N SER A 27 9.12 18.69 -1.47
CA SER A 27 9.13 19.75 -0.46
C SER A 27 9.43 19.22 0.96
N TRP A 28 9.40 17.90 1.18
CA TRP A 28 9.69 17.33 2.51
C TRP A 28 11.17 17.46 2.87
N ARG A 29 11.41 17.88 4.12
CA ARG A 29 12.73 18.03 4.75
C ARG A 29 12.70 17.38 6.13
N HIS A 30 13.85 16.89 6.58
CA HIS A 30 13.97 16.32 7.92
C HIS A 30 14.25 17.44 8.93
N CYS A 31 13.50 17.43 10.03
CA CYS A 31 13.82 18.21 11.22
C CYS A 31 14.35 17.25 12.28
N SER A 32 15.54 17.50 12.84
CA SER A 32 16.09 16.65 13.90
C SER A 32 15.16 16.65 15.12
N GLY A 33 15.07 15.52 15.83
CA GLY A 33 14.14 15.37 16.97
C GLY A 33 14.31 16.44 18.05
N LYS A 34 15.55 16.88 18.32
CA LYS A 34 15.83 18.00 19.26
C LYS A 34 15.20 19.33 18.83
N GLN A 35 15.00 19.52 17.52
CA GLN A 35 14.42 20.73 16.94
C GLN A 35 12.93 20.55 16.62
N ASN A 36 12.43 19.31 16.51
CA ASN A 36 11.03 19.00 16.21
C ASN A 36 10.12 19.40 17.38
N PRO A 37 9.21 20.38 17.21
CA PRO A 37 8.27 20.74 18.26
C PRO A 37 7.35 19.58 18.68
N ALA A 38 7.01 18.67 17.78
CA ALA A 38 6.16 17.53 18.09
C ALA A 38 6.79 16.55 19.10
N ASP A 39 8.13 16.50 19.18
CA ASP A 39 8.84 15.69 20.18
C ASP A 39 8.55 16.16 21.62
N LEU A 40 8.20 17.44 21.81
CA LEU A 40 7.87 17.99 23.12
C LEU A 40 6.61 17.34 23.69
N LEU A 41 5.58 17.19 22.86
CA LEU A 41 4.35 16.52 23.26
C LEU A 41 4.55 15.03 23.50
N THR A 42 5.26 14.34 22.60
CA THR A 42 5.45 12.88 22.70
C THR A 42 6.35 12.46 23.86
N ARG A 43 7.18 13.36 24.39
CA ARG A 43 7.99 13.14 25.60
C ARG A 43 7.25 13.41 26.91
N GLY A 44 6.00 13.88 26.85
CA GLY A 44 5.16 14.04 28.04
C GLY A 44 5.36 15.35 28.80
N LEU A 45 5.68 16.45 28.12
CA LEU A 45 5.69 17.77 28.75
C LEU A 45 4.30 18.13 29.30
N SER A 46 4.27 18.79 30.46
CA SER A 46 3.02 19.25 31.05
C SER A 46 2.42 20.41 30.27
N SER A 47 1.09 20.59 30.36
CA SER A 47 0.40 21.70 29.69
C SER A 47 0.96 23.07 30.08
N LYS A 48 1.41 23.23 31.34
CA LYS A 48 2.00 24.48 31.83
C LYS A 48 3.34 24.79 31.17
N GLU A 49 4.17 23.79 30.97
CA GLU A 49 5.46 23.96 30.29
C GLU A 49 5.26 24.18 28.80
N LEU A 50 4.26 23.52 28.19
CA LEU A 50 3.93 23.68 26.79
C LEU A 50 3.46 25.10 26.46
N ILE A 51 2.60 25.69 27.31
CA ILE A 51 2.13 27.07 27.12
C ILE A 51 3.30 28.05 27.05
N ASN A 52 4.35 27.83 27.86
CA ASN A 52 5.54 28.68 27.88
C ASN A 52 6.63 28.24 26.88
N SER A 53 6.37 27.25 26.04
CA SER A 53 7.37 26.70 25.12
C SER A 53 7.42 27.52 23.83
N GLU A 54 8.43 28.38 23.71
CA GLU A 54 8.68 29.12 22.46
C GLU A 54 8.90 28.17 21.27
N LYS A 55 9.56 27.03 21.49
CA LYS A 55 9.81 26.04 20.44
C LYS A 55 8.50 25.41 19.93
N TRP A 56 7.51 25.20 20.80
CA TRP A 56 6.18 24.70 20.38
C TRP A 56 5.47 25.71 19.47
N TRP A 57 5.45 26.98 19.87
CA TRP A 57 4.70 28.02 19.18
C TRP A 57 5.39 28.58 17.93
N HIS A 58 6.73 28.62 17.93
CA HIS A 58 7.51 29.28 16.89
C HIS A 58 8.37 28.34 16.06
N GLY A 59 8.51 27.09 16.48
CA GLY A 59 9.37 26.12 15.82
C GLY A 59 10.88 26.45 15.94
N PRO A 60 11.70 25.77 15.14
CA PRO A 60 13.13 26.05 15.06
C PRO A 60 13.39 27.44 14.44
N ALA A 61 14.40 28.15 14.93
CA ALA A 61 14.75 29.48 14.41
C ALA A 61 15.02 29.49 12.90
N TRP A 62 15.78 28.50 12.41
CA TRP A 62 16.15 28.37 11.00
C TRP A 62 14.96 28.21 10.06
N LEU A 63 13.79 27.77 10.54
CA LEU A 63 12.60 27.61 9.71
C LEU A 63 12.02 28.96 9.26
N LYS A 64 12.29 30.04 10.03
CA LYS A 64 11.87 31.41 9.71
C LYS A 64 12.78 32.07 8.69
N ASP A 65 13.99 31.56 8.55
CA ASP A 65 14.97 32.08 7.62
C ASP A 65 14.81 31.46 6.23
N SER A 66 15.53 31.99 5.25
CA SER A 66 15.48 31.51 3.88
C SER A 66 16.01 30.08 3.72
N GLU A 67 15.42 29.30 2.81
CA GLU A 67 15.69 27.86 2.64
C GLU A 67 17.19 27.55 2.39
N ASN A 68 17.94 28.50 1.84
CA ASN A 68 19.37 28.38 1.59
C ASN A 68 20.22 28.19 2.87
N ILE A 69 19.72 28.60 4.03
CA ILE A 69 20.41 28.43 5.31
C ILE A 69 19.83 27.29 6.16
N TRP A 70 18.82 26.58 5.65
CA TRP A 70 18.27 25.44 6.36
C TRP A 70 19.31 24.32 6.49
N PRO A 71 19.22 23.48 7.53
CA PRO A 71 20.14 22.37 7.72
C PRO A 71 20.15 21.46 6.49
N LYS A 72 21.31 21.33 5.86
CA LYS A 72 21.49 20.39 4.74
C LYS A 72 21.48 18.98 5.31
N LEU A 73 20.72 18.11 4.65
CA LEU A 73 20.66 16.69 4.96
C LEU A 73 21.96 16.02 4.52
N GLU A 74 22.90 15.79 5.44
CA GLU A 74 23.95 14.79 5.24
C GLU A 74 23.33 13.41 5.47
N GLY A 75 23.29 12.58 4.44
CA GLY A 75 23.01 11.14 4.59
C GLY A 75 21.58 10.79 4.98
N PHE A 76 20.57 11.18 4.20
CA PHE A 76 19.39 10.32 4.09
C PHE A 76 19.74 9.17 3.16
N GLU A 77 20.66 8.29 3.60
CA GLU A 77 20.73 6.96 3.01
C GLU A 77 19.31 6.40 3.11
N SER A 78 18.81 5.87 1.99
CA SER A 78 17.62 5.06 2.01
C SER A 78 17.83 4.03 3.11
N MET A 79 17.19 4.26 4.26
CA MET A 79 17.15 3.27 5.31
C MET A 79 16.43 2.10 4.66
N ASP A 80 17.21 1.15 4.16
CA ASP A 80 16.79 -0.21 3.85
C ASP A 80 16.44 -0.78 5.22
N SER A 81 15.27 -0.36 5.68
CA SER A 81 14.76 -0.65 6.98
C SER A 81 14.36 -2.10 6.88
N GLU A 82 15.20 -2.96 7.46
CA GLU A 82 15.05 -4.41 7.61
C GLU A 82 13.73 -4.82 8.31
N THR A 83 12.89 -3.84 8.65
CA THR A 83 11.57 -3.92 9.27
C THR A 83 10.41 -3.56 8.34
N VAL A 84 10.65 -3.22 7.07
CA VAL A 84 9.59 -2.72 6.20
C VAL A 84 8.58 -3.82 5.94
N GLU A 85 7.31 -3.52 6.25
CA GLU A 85 6.12 -4.24 5.81
C GLU A 85 6.00 -4.18 4.27
N LEU A 86 7.00 -4.68 3.56
CA LEU A 86 6.96 -4.89 2.14
C LEU A 86 5.89 -5.94 1.86
N LYS A 87 5.22 -5.78 0.73
CA LYS A 87 4.28 -6.78 0.27
C LYS A 87 5.09 -8.04 -0.07
N SER A 88 4.94 -9.12 0.71
CA SER A 88 5.46 -10.42 0.28
C SER A 88 4.65 -10.87 -0.93
N SER A 89 5.34 -11.15 -2.04
CA SER A 89 4.69 -11.76 -3.21
C SER A 89 4.46 -13.24 -2.91
N LEU A 90 3.26 -13.57 -2.41
CA LEU A 90 2.79 -14.95 -2.38
C LEU A 90 2.40 -15.34 -3.81
N ILE A 91 3.23 -16.17 -4.44
CA ILE A 91 2.88 -16.82 -5.71
C ILE A 91 1.96 -17.99 -5.37
N VAL A 92 0.66 -17.79 -5.54
CA VAL A 92 -0.32 -18.88 -5.41
C VAL A 92 -0.41 -19.58 -6.77
N ASN A 93 0.16 -20.78 -6.85
CA ASN A 93 -0.07 -21.65 -8.00
C ASN A 93 -1.50 -22.21 -7.89
N LEU A 94 -2.40 -21.70 -8.71
CA LEU A 94 -3.75 -22.24 -8.84
C LEU A 94 -3.67 -23.50 -9.70
N THR A 95 -3.57 -24.68 -9.09
CA THR A 95 -3.66 -25.94 -9.82
C THR A 95 -5.12 -26.15 -10.20
N ILE A 96 -5.49 -25.82 -11.45
CA ILE A 96 -6.80 -26.18 -11.99
C ILE A 96 -6.81 -27.70 -12.14
N THR A 97 -7.36 -28.40 -11.15
CA THR A 97 -7.69 -29.81 -11.29
C THR A 97 -8.89 -29.91 -12.22
N HIS A 98 -8.64 -30.28 -13.47
CA HIS A 98 -9.71 -30.62 -14.40
C HIS A 98 -10.32 -31.97 -13.97
N GLU A 99 -11.30 -31.92 -13.06
CA GLU A 99 -12.23 -33.04 -12.97
C GLU A 99 -13.01 -33.10 -14.28
N ARG A 100 -12.98 -34.25 -14.94
CA ARG A 100 -13.75 -34.48 -16.16
C ARG A 100 -15.23 -34.42 -15.80
N ILE A 101 -15.86 -33.28 -16.10
CA ILE A 101 -17.32 -33.07 -15.94
C ILE A 101 -18.11 -34.14 -16.70
N ILE A 102 -17.56 -34.61 -17.83
CA ILE A 102 -18.09 -35.69 -18.63
C ILE A 102 -17.00 -36.74 -18.80
N ASP A 103 -17.29 -37.97 -18.39
CA ASP A 103 -16.45 -39.13 -18.60
C ASP A 103 -16.81 -39.81 -19.94
N PRO A 104 -15.97 -39.74 -20.98
CA PRO A 104 -16.27 -40.34 -22.29
C PRO A 104 -16.47 -41.86 -22.22
N ASP A 105 -15.81 -42.52 -21.27
CA ASP A 105 -15.81 -43.98 -21.15
C ASP A 105 -17.15 -44.53 -20.64
N LYS A 106 -18.03 -43.66 -20.12
CA LYS A 106 -19.41 -44.00 -19.73
C LYS A 106 -20.38 -44.07 -20.91
N TYR A 107 -19.93 -43.78 -22.13
CA TYR A 107 -20.79 -43.73 -23.31
C TYR A 107 -20.29 -44.67 -24.42
N SER A 108 -21.08 -45.70 -24.70
CA SER A 108 -20.84 -46.62 -25.83
C SER A 108 -21.21 -46.06 -27.20
N SER A 109 -21.62 -44.78 -27.29
CA SER A 109 -22.05 -44.13 -28.52
C SER A 109 -21.54 -42.70 -28.60
N LEU A 110 -20.75 -42.41 -29.65
CA LEU A 110 -20.22 -41.08 -29.94
C LEU A 110 -21.34 -40.05 -30.16
N LEU A 111 -22.43 -40.43 -30.83
CA LEU A 111 -23.56 -39.54 -31.05
C LEU A 111 -24.29 -39.18 -29.75
N LYS A 112 -24.35 -40.11 -28.79
CA LYS A 112 -24.93 -39.86 -27.46
C LYS A 112 -24.05 -38.89 -26.66
N LEU A 113 -22.73 -39.10 -26.69
CA LEU A 113 -21.77 -38.19 -26.07
C LEU A 113 -21.86 -36.78 -26.68
N LEU A 114 -21.86 -36.68 -28.02
CA LEU A 114 -21.96 -35.39 -28.73
C LEU A 114 -23.24 -34.63 -28.37
N ARG A 115 -24.39 -35.31 -28.30
CA ARG A 115 -25.67 -34.71 -27.92
C ARG A 115 -25.63 -34.16 -26.49
N ILE A 116 -25.13 -34.95 -25.54
CA ILE A 116 -25.06 -34.54 -24.12
C ILE A 116 -24.12 -33.35 -23.96
N THR A 117 -22.95 -33.40 -24.59
CA THR A 117 -22.00 -32.28 -24.59
C THR A 117 -22.64 -31.03 -25.20
N ALA A 118 -23.36 -31.14 -26.32
CA ALA A 118 -24.08 -30.02 -26.93
C ALA A 118 -25.19 -29.45 -26.03
N TYR A 119 -25.91 -30.29 -25.27
CA TYR A 119 -26.91 -29.82 -24.31
C TYR A 119 -26.30 -29.07 -23.14
N ILE A 120 -25.16 -29.53 -22.60
CA ILE A 120 -24.42 -28.83 -21.54
C ILE A 120 -23.94 -27.48 -22.04
N PHE A 121 -23.34 -27.42 -23.24
CA PHE A 121 -22.95 -26.15 -23.86
C PHE A 121 -24.15 -25.22 -24.11
N ARG A 122 -25.29 -25.78 -24.53
CA ARG A 122 -26.50 -24.98 -24.74
C ARG A 122 -26.98 -24.37 -23.43
N PHE A 123 -27.08 -25.17 -22.36
CA PHE A 123 -27.53 -24.75 -21.04
C PHE A 123 -26.66 -23.60 -20.49
N VAL A 124 -25.34 -23.79 -20.46
CA VAL A 124 -24.38 -22.77 -20.00
C VAL A 124 -24.47 -21.48 -20.82
N ASN A 125 -24.71 -21.57 -22.14
CA ASN A 125 -24.79 -20.42 -23.01
C ASN A 125 -26.19 -19.75 -23.04
N THR A 126 -27.23 -20.42 -22.56
CA THR A 126 -28.58 -19.85 -22.45
C THR A 126 -28.82 -19.09 -21.15
N ASP A 127 -28.13 -19.43 -20.06
CA ASP A 127 -28.25 -18.73 -18.77
C ASP A 127 -27.67 -17.30 -18.79
N GLY A 128 -27.04 -16.88 -19.90
CA GLY A 128 -26.61 -15.49 -20.13
C GLY A 128 -27.61 -14.61 -20.90
N LYS A 129 -28.81 -15.12 -21.23
CA LYS A 129 -29.82 -14.38 -22.01
C LYS A 129 -31.26 -14.60 -21.52
N THR A 130 -31.57 -14.24 -20.28
CA THR A 130 -32.95 -13.92 -19.89
C THR A 130 -32.98 -12.87 -18.77
N SER A 131 -33.65 -11.75 -19.08
CA SER A 131 -34.06 -10.58 -18.28
C SER A 131 -33.02 -9.52 -17.92
#